data_AF-A0A731TVW4-F1
#
_entry.id   AF-A0A731TVW4-F1
#
_cell.length_a   1.000
_cell.length_b   1.000
_cell.length_c   1.000
_cell.angle_alpha   90.00
_cell.angle_beta   90.00
_cell.angle_gamma   90.00
#
_symmetry.space_group_name_H-M   'P 1'
#
loop_
_entity.id
_entity.type
_entity.pdbx_description
1 polymer ?
#
loop_
_entity_poly.entity_id
_entity_poly.type
_entity_poly.pdbx_seq_one_letter_code
_entity_poly.pdbx_strand_id
1 'polypeptide(L)'
;MSMHKLLTLTVLLAITACSPQKPHPLQSKQAASGDWTLPYGEWFFLFITPRELPSIVNHARVIDTDGYLYTFNTLDTTSWDPGS
;
A
#
# COMPACT_ATOMS: atom_id res chain seq x y z
N MET A 1 44.96 10.88 12.46
CA MET A 1 44.23 9.83 11.71
C MET A 1 44.57 10.00 10.23
N SER A 2 45.04 8.97 9.51
CA SER A 2 45.49 9.13 8.11
C SER A 2 44.32 9.52 7.21
N MET A 3 44.54 10.46 6.28
CA MET A 3 43.51 11.02 5.39
C MET A 3 42.79 9.94 4.57
N HIS A 4 43.49 8.84 4.24
CA HIS A 4 42.93 7.67 3.57
C HIS A 4 41.96 6.88 4.47
N LYS A 5 42.21 6.83 5.78
CA LYS A 5 41.32 6.20 6.77
C LYS A 5 40.04 7.03 6.95
N LEU A 6 40.15 8.35 6.87
CA LEU A 6 38.99 9.24 6.90
C LEU A 6 38.13 9.04 5.64
N LEU A 7 38.77 9.03 4.46
CA LEU A 7 38.07 8.87 3.18
C LEU A 7 37.35 7.52 3.06
N THR A 8 38.00 6.42 3.49
CA THR A 8 37.41 5.08 3.49
C THR A 8 36.22 4.97 4.46
N LEU A 9 36.31 5.60 5.64
CA LEU A 9 35.21 5.63 6.60
C LEU A 9 34.00 6.38 6.03
N THR A 10 34.21 7.54 5.41
CA THR A 10 33.13 8.34 4.81
C THR A 10 32.41 7.59 3.69
N VAL A 11 33.17 6.86 2.85
CA VAL A 11 32.58 6.02 1.79
C VAL A 11 31.74 4.90 2.41
N LEU A 12 32.20 4.23 3.46
CA LEU A 12 31.44 3.16 4.13
C LEU A 12 30.13 3.66 4.78
N LEU A 13 30.10 4.88 5.33
CA LEU A 13 28.87 5.42 5.90
C LEU A 13 27.83 5.82 4.82
N ALA A 14 28.28 6.15 3.61
CA ALA A 14 27.36 6.54 2.53
C ALA A 14 26.55 5.35 1.97
N ILE A 15 27.08 4.12 2.04
CA ILE A 15 26.40 2.92 1.52
C ILE A 15 25.38 2.29 2.48
N THR A 16 25.34 2.67 3.76
CA THR A 16 24.39 2.10 4.73
C THR A 16 23.04 2.83 4.80
N ALA A 17 22.86 3.93 4.06
CA ALA A 17 21.67 4.78 4.16
C ALA A 17 20.45 4.31 3.36
N CYS A 18 20.59 3.36 2.43
CA CYS A 18 19.46 2.82 1.65
C CYS A 18 18.99 1.49 2.23
N SER A 19 18.29 1.52 3.36
CA SER A 19 17.42 0.40 3.73
C SER A 19 16.01 0.69 3.23
N PRO A 20 15.45 -0.09 2.28
CA PRO A 20 14.05 0.04 1.94
C PRO A 20 13.22 -0.18 3.20
N GLN A 21 12.36 0.78 3.55
CA GLN A 21 11.37 0.59 4.61
C GLN A 21 10.47 -0.56 4.18
N LYS A 22 10.70 -1.76 4.74
CA LYS A 22 9.73 -2.84 4.61
C LYS A 22 8.47 -2.38 5.31
N PRO A 23 7.30 -2.39 4.64
CA PRO A 23 6.05 -2.12 5.32
C PRO A 23 5.92 -3.09 6.49
N HIS A 24 5.66 -2.58 7.68
CA HIS A 24 5.35 -3.42 8.82
C HIS A 24 3.96 -4.03 8.60
N PRO A 25 3.77 -5.33 8.88
CA PRO A 25 2.45 -5.95 8.82
C PRO A 25 1.48 -5.15 9.69
N LEU A 26 0.44 -4.59 9.07
CA LEU A 26 -0.58 -3.81 9.78
C LEU A 26 -1.62 -4.69 10.49
N GLN A 27 -1.56 -6.00 10.24
CA GLN A 27 -2.51 -6.98 10.74
C GLN A 27 -1.79 -8.16 11.38
N SER A 28 -2.41 -8.76 12.41
CA SER A 28 -1.90 -9.98 13.04
C SER A 28 -2.08 -11.19 12.13
N LYS A 29 -1.16 -12.16 12.21
CA LYS A 29 -1.28 -13.45 11.50
C LYS A 29 -2.61 -14.17 11.81
N GLN A 30 -3.18 -13.95 13.00
CA GLN A 30 -4.47 -14.54 13.38
C GLN A 30 -5.65 -13.88 12.67
N ALA A 31 -5.65 -12.57 12.46
CA ALA A 31 -6.69 -11.92 11.66
C ALA A 31 -6.59 -12.29 10.17
N ALA A 32 -5.41 -12.72 9.71
CA ALA A 32 -5.18 -13.24 8.36
C ALA A 32 -5.34 -14.77 8.24
N SER A 33 -5.68 -15.49 9.32
CA SER A 33 -5.85 -16.94 9.24
C SER A 33 -7.23 -17.30 8.71
N GLY A 34 -7.30 -18.18 7.69
CA GLY A 34 -8.55 -18.63 7.08
C GLY A 34 -8.31 -19.25 5.72
N ASP A 35 -9.31 -19.96 5.20
CA ASP A 35 -9.36 -20.32 3.78
C ASP A 35 -9.85 -19.11 2.99
N TRP A 36 -8.90 -18.42 2.34
CA TRP A 36 -9.17 -17.26 1.49
C TRP A 36 -9.31 -17.65 0.01
N THR A 37 -9.54 -18.92 -0.28
CA THR A 37 -9.85 -19.35 -1.64
C THR A 37 -11.09 -18.60 -2.10
N LEU A 38 -10.89 -17.67 -3.02
CA LEU A 38 -12.00 -16.92 -3.57
C LEU A 38 -12.91 -17.89 -4.34
N PRO A 39 -14.24 -17.78 -4.19
CA PRO A 39 -15.17 -18.58 -4.97
C PRO A 39 -15.08 -18.28 -6.48
N TYR A 40 -14.44 -17.17 -6.83
CA TYR A 40 -14.19 -16.70 -8.20
C TYR A 40 -12.71 -16.30 -8.32
N GLY A 41 -12.12 -16.40 -9.53
CA GLY A 41 -10.68 -16.14 -9.71
C GLY A 41 -10.23 -14.68 -9.50
N GLU A 42 -11.19 -13.75 -9.45
CA GLU A 42 -10.92 -12.32 -9.33
C GLU A 42 -12.04 -11.59 -8.59
N TRP A 43 -11.72 -10.39 -8.12
CA TRP A 43 -12.62 -9.46 -7.47
C TRP A 43 -12.28 -8.07 -7.98
N PHE A 44 -13.30 -7.24 -8.14
CA PHE A 44 -13.17 -5.87 -8.64
C PHE A 44 -13.86 -4.92 -7.67
N PHE A 45 -13.27 -3.75 -7.50
CA PHE A 45 -13.87 -2.65 -6.75
C PHE A 45 -14.49 -1.66 -7.73
N LEU A 46 -15.76 -1.33 -7.52
CA LEU A 46 -16.41 -0.25 -8.22
C LEU A 46 -16.52 0.96 -7.29
N PHE A 47 -16.02 2.10 -7.73
CA PHE A 47 -16.16 3.36 -7.03
C PHE A 47 -17.21 4.21 -7.73
N ILE A 48 -18.20 4.69 -6.99
CA ILE A 48 -19.31 5.50 -7.50
C ILE A 48 -19.47 6.77 -6.65
N THR A 49 -19.92 7.86 -7.26
CA THR A 49 -20.30 9.08 -6.53
C THR A 49 -21.81 9.07 -6.22
N PRO A 50 -22.23 9.15 -4.94
CA PRO A 50 -23.63 9.29 -4.57
C PRO A 50 -24.21 10.65 -4.98
N ARG A 51 -25.48 10.69 -5.42
CA ARG A 51 -26.16 11.93 -5.82
C ARG A 51 -26.39 12.92 -4.70
N GLU A 52 -26.98 12.44 -3.61
CA GLU A 52 -27.43 13.30 -2.50
C GLU A 52 -26.27 13.72 -1.58
N LEU A 53 -25.15 13.01 -1.66
CA LEU A 53 -23.96 13.28 -0.87
C LEU A 53 -22.71 13.17 -1.75
N PRO A 54 -22.38 14.24 -2.51
CA PRO A 54 -21.23 14.23 -3.41
C PRO A 54 -19.94 13.93 -2.63
N SER A 55 -19.35 12.76 -2.88
CA SER A 55 -18.10 12.34 -2.27
C SER A 55 -17.12 11.91 -3.35
N ILE A 56 -15.88 12.41 -3.28
CA ILE A 56 -14.81 12.02 -4.19
C ILE A 56 -14.03 10.87 -3.56
N VAL A 57 -13.94 9.74 -4.27
CA VAL A 57 -13.07 8.64 -3.87
C VAL A 57 -11.66 8.92 -4.36
N ASN A 58 -10.73 9.16 -3.44
CA ASN A 58 -9.33 9.44 -3.79
C ASN A 58 -8.47 8.18 -3.94
N HIS A 59 -8.76 7.14 -3.15
CA HIS A 59 -7.98 5.91 -3.15
C HIS A 59 -8.73 4.75 -2.48
N ALA A 60 -8.26 3.53 -2.75
CA ALA A 60 -8.60 2.33 -2.01
C ALA A 60 -7.38 1.72 -1.33
N ARG A 61 -7.59 1.14 -0.15
CA ARG A 61 -6.55 0.55 0.69
C ARG A 61 -6.89 -0.91 0.94
N VAL A 62 -5.98 -1.81 0.57
CA VAL A 62 -6.13 -3.26 0.74
C VAL A 62 -4.99 -3.76 1.62
N ILE A 63 -5.30 -4.55 2.64
CA ILE A 63 -4.31 -5.23 3.48
C ILE A 63 -4.34 -6.71 3.11
N ASP A 64 -3.20 -7.28 2.72
CA ASP A 64 -3.11 -8.70 2.37
C ASP A 64 -3.00 -9.61 3.61
N THR A 65 -2.95 -10.93 3.37
CA THR A 65 -2.82 -11.96 4.42
C THR A 65 -1.47 -11.93 5.13
N ASP A 66 -0.46 -11.29 4.55
CA ASP A 66 0.83 -11.06 5.21
C ASP A 66 0.88 -9.70 5.93
N GLY A 67 -0.21 -8.94 5.90
CA GLY A 67 -0.37 -7.65 6.56
C GLY A 67 0.19 -6.47 5.77
N TYR A 68 0.57 -6.66 4.51
CA TYR A 68 1.05 -5.58 3.65
C TYR A 68 -0.10 -4.70 3.18
N LEU A 69 0.08 -3.39 3.32
CA LEU A 69 -0.87 -2.39 2.84
C LEU A 69 -0.53 -1.98 1.41
N TYR A 70 -1.53 -2.10 0.55
CA TYR A 70 -1.55 -1.60 -0.82
C TYR A 70 -2.48 -0.40 -0.90
N THR A 71 -2.02 0.67 -1.53
CA THR A 71 -2.83 1.88 -1.79
C THR A 71 -2.96 2.06 -3.29
N PHE A 72 -4.20 2.08 -3.77
CA PHE A 72 -4.54 2.30 -5.17
C PHE A 72 -5.21 3.66 -5.28
N ASN A 73 -4.54 4.63 -5.90
CA ASN A 73 -5.10 5.95 -6.10
C ASN A 73 -6.09 5.93 -7.27
N THR A 74 -7.20 6.65 -7.10
CA THR A 74 -8.14 6.91 -8.17
C THR A 74 -7.50 7.86 -9.18
N LEU A 75 -7.42 7.44 -10.45
CA LEU A 75 -6.89 8.27 -11.54
C LEU A 75 -7.98 9.09 -12.22
N ASP A 76 -9.16 8.48 -12.41
CA ASP A 76 -10.29 9.06 -13.15
C ASP A 76 -11.47 9.37 -12.23
N THR A 77 -12.32 10.33 -12.63
CA THR A 77 -13.57 10.60 -11.90
C THR A 77 -14.49 9.39 -11.91
N THR A 78 -15.12 9.11 -10.78
CA THR A 78 -16.04 7.99 -10.63
C THR A 78 -17.37 8.26 -11.33
N SER A 79 -18.02 7.20 -11.83
CA SER A 79 -19.35 7.32 -12.43
C SER A 79 -20.40 7.68 -11.37
N TRP A 80 -21.50 8.26 -11.83
CA TRP A 80 -22.68 8.47 -10.98
C TRP A 80 -23.31 7.13 -10.61
N ASP A 81 -23.88 7.06 -9.41
CA ASP A 81 -24.66 5.89 -9.01
C ASP A 81 -25.95 5.80 -9.86
N PRO A 82 -26.11 4.75 -10.69
CA PRO A 82 -27.27 4.59 -11.56
C PRO A 82 -28.58 4.36 -10.80
N GLY A 83 -28.53 3.97 -9.52
CA GLY A 83 -29.71 3.72 -8.68
C GLY A 83 -30.08 4.85 -7.71
N SER A 84 -29.28 5.92 -7.68
CA SER A 84 -29.51 7.12 -6.87
C SER A 84 -30.38 8.18 -7.53
#